data_AF-A0A840GDP5-F1
#
_entry.id   AF-A0A840GDP5-F1
#
_cell.length_a   1.000
_cell.length_b   1.000
_cell.length_c   1.000
_cell.angle_alpha   90.00
_cell.angle_beta   90.00
_cell.angle_gamma   90.00
#
_symmetry.space_group_name_H-M   'P 1'
#
loop_
_entity.id
_entity.type
_entity.pdbx_description
1 polymer ?
#
loop_
_entity_poly.entity_id
_entity_poly.type
_entity_poly.pdbx_seq_one_letter_code
_entity_poly.pdbx_strand_id
1 'polypeptide(L)'
;MTRPFSLQPVLELMQTRADDATRRLAQLIAAENDARSKLELLQQYRSDYATRFQQAAGNGLSPAEWRNFQDFLGRIDEAIEQQGRAVGLQKTRTAAGQVQWQEQRVKLKALDTLSERHRAVEIVREARQEQKQLDEFAARSPGASKLESD
;
A
#
# COMPACT_ATOMS: atom_id res chain seq x y z
N MET A 1 -35.20 -2.44 -13.33
CA MET A 1 -33.81 -2.64 -13.82
C MET A 1 -33.04 -1.40 -13.47
N THR A 2 -32.14 -1.57 -12.52
CA THR A 2 -31.37 -0.54 -11.84
C THR A 2 -30.41 0.11 -12.83
N ARG A 3 -30.35 1.44 -12.88
CA ARG A 3 -29.45 2.10 -13.86
C ARG A 3 -28.00 1.89 -13.44
N PRO A 4 -27.09 1.54 -14.37
CA PRO A 4 -25.69 1.35 -14.03
C PRO A 4 -25.04 2.66 -13.62
N PHE A 5 -24.07 2.59 -12.71
CA PHE A 5 -23.28 3.75 -12.32
C PHE A 5 -22.39 4.19 -13.50
N SER A 6 -22.54 5.42 -13.97
CA SER A 6 -21.87 5.91 -15.19
C SER A 6 -20.34 5.91 -15.09
N LEU A 7 -19.78 5.96 -13.87
CA LEU A 7 -18.34 5.92 -13.62
C LEU A 7 -17.84 4.55 -13.15
N GLN A 8 -18.63 3.48 -13.33
CA GLN A 8 -18.24 2.12 -12.94
C GLN A 8 -16.89 1.69 -13.53
N PRO A 9 -16.57 1.91 -14.83
CA PRO A 9 -15.25 1.57 -15.37
C PRO A 9 -14.11 2.37 -14.75
N VAL A 10 -14.37 3.64 -14.38
CA VAL A 10 -13.38 4.49 -13.71
C VAL A 10 -13.11 3.99 -12.29
N LEU A 11 -14.15 3.54 -11.59
CA LEU A 11 -14.02 2.95 -10.26
C LEU A 11 -13.16 1.69 -10.29
N GLU A 12 -13.44 0.76 -11.21
CA GLU A 12 -12.66 -0.48 -11.38
C GLU A 12 -11.19 -0.20 -11.73
N LEU A 13 -10.94 0.79 -12.58
CA LEU A 13 -9.58 1.24 -12.88
C LEU A 13 -8.87 1.81 -11.64
N MET A 14 -9.57 2.59 -10.81
CA MET A 14 -8.98 3.13 -9.58
C MET A 14 -8.72 2.04 -8.53
N GLN A 15 -9.57 1.02 -8.44
CA GLN A 15 -9.32 -0.15 -7.59
C GLN A 15 -8.03 -0.85 -8.00
N THR A 16 -7.88 -1.15 -9.29
CA THR A 16 -6.66 -1.74 -9.84
C THR A 16 -5.41 -0.90 -9.53
N ARG A 17 -5.48 0.42 -9.71
CA ARG A 17 -4.37 1.34 -9.41
C ARG A 17 -4.03 1.38 -7.92
N ALA A 18 -5.02 1.32 -7.03
CA ALA A 18 -4.80 1.28 -5.60
C ALA A 18 -4.12 -0.04 -5.17
N ASP A 19 -4.51 -1.16 -5.78
CA ASP A 19 -3.89 -2.47 -5.53
C ASP A 19 -2.44 -2.53 -6.04
N ASP A 20 -2.19 -1.98 -7.23
CA ASP A 20 -0.84 -1.83 -7.77
C ASP A 20 0.03 -0.94 -6.87
N ALA A 21 -0.50 0.20 -6.42
CA ALA A 21 0.21 1.09 -5.50
C ALA A 21 0.52 0.41 -4.16
N THR A 22 -0.41 -0.41 -3.65
CA THR A 22 -0.21 -1.19 -2.41
C THR A 22 0.91 -2.21 -2.56
N ARG A 23 0.90 -2.98 -3.66
CA ARG A 23 1.97 -3.94 -3.99
C ARG A 23 3.31 -3.24 -4.17
N ARG A 24 3.33 -2.09 -4.85
CA ARG A 24 4.54 -1.30 -5.06
C ARG A 24 5.12 -0.78 -3.74
N LEU A 25 4.27 -0.26 -2.85
CA LEU A 25 4.70 0.20 -1.54
C LEU A 25 5.27 -0.94 -0.69
N ALA A 26 4.66 -2.13 -0.72
CA ALA A 26 5.19 -3.30 -0.02
C ALA A 26 6.59 -3.67 -0.50
N GLN A 27 6.84 -3.64 -1.82
CA GLN A 27 8.18 -3.87 -2.38
C GLN A 27 9.21 -2.83 -1.93
N LEU A 28 8.81 -1.56 -1.85
CA LEU A 28 9.69 -0.47 -1.39
C LEU A 28 10.07 -0.64 0.09
N ILE A 29 9.09 -0.96 0.94
CA ILE A 29 9.32 -1.23 2.36
C ILE A 29 10.25 -2.44 2.55
N ALA A 30 10.04 -3.51 1.77
CA ALA A 30 10.92 -4.68 1.80
C ALA A 30 12.36 -4.31 1.39
N ALA A 31 12.53 -3.56 0.31
CA ALA A 31 13.85 -3.11 -0.15
C ALA A 31 14.56 -2.20 0.85
N GLU A 32 13.82 -1.33 1.55
CA GLU A 32 14.36 -0.49 2.64
C GLU A 32 14.82 -1.35 3.83
N ASN A 33 14.00 -2.30 4.25
CA ASN A 33 14.33 -3.21 5.34
C ASN A 33 15.58 -4.06 5.00
N ASP A 34 15.65 -4.63 3.81
CA ASP A 34 16.82 -5.38 3.34
C ASP A 34 18.09 -4.51 3.34
N ALA A 35 17.98 -3.27 2.88
CA ALA A 35 19.11 -2.35 2.90
C ALA A 35 19.56 -2.03 4.33
N ARG A 36 18.63 -1.87 5.27
CA ARG A 36 18.92 -1.62 6.69
C ARG A 36 19.58 -2.84 7.34
N SER A 37 19.05 -4.04 7.13
CA SER A 37 19.64 -5.27 7.68
C SER A 37 21.05 -5.53 7.16
N LYS A 38 21.33 -5.22 5.89
CA LYS A 38 22.70 -5.27 5.35
C LYS A 38 23.64 -4.27 6.03
N LEU A 39 23.16 -3.06 6.33
CA LEU A 39 23.94 -2.05 7.05
C LEU A 39 24.28 -2.52 8.47
N GLU A 40 23.28 -3.04 9.19
CA GLU A 40 23.44 -3.60 10.54
C GLU A 40 24.46 -4.74 10.56
N LEU A 41 24.39 -5.64 9.57
CA LEU A 41 25.36 -6.74 9.44
C LEU A 41 26.79 -6.22 9.22
N LEU A 42 26.99 -5.22 8.38
CA LEU A 42 28.31 -4.62 8.15
C LEU A 42 28.85 -3.95 9.42
N GLN A 43 27.99 -3.23 10.16
CA GLN A 43 28.37 -2.59 11.42
C GLN A 43 28.73 -3.61 12.50
N GLN A 44 27.97 -4.70 12.61
CA GLN A 44 28.29 -5.80 13.51
C GLN A 44 29.62 -6.44 13.14
N TYR A 45 29.81 -6.77 11.86
CA TYR A 45 31.03 -7.38 11.37
C TYR A 45 32.26 -6.51 11.65
N ARG A 46 32.13 -5.18 11.47
CA ARG A 46 33.17 -4.20 11.82
C ARG A 46 33.52 -4.25 13.31
N SER A 47 32.52 -4.27 14.18
CA SER A 47 32.71 -4.31 15.64
C SER A 47 33.42 -5.60 16.07
N ASP A 48 32.98 -6.74 15.54
CA ASP A 48 33.58 -8.03 15.83
C ASP A 48 35.04 -8.08 15.34
N TYR A 49 35.31 -7.53 14.16
CA TYR A 49 36.65 -7.46 13.59
C TYR A 49 37.57 -6.57 14.43
N ALA A 50 37.10 -5.40 14.88
CA ALA A 50 37.83 -4.51 15.78
C ALA A 50 38.17 -5.17 17.13
N THR A 51 37.22 -5.92 17.70
CA THR A 51 37.41 -6.63 18.96
C THR A 51 38.50 -7.71 18.83
N ARG A 52 38.49 -8.49 17.74
CA ARG A 52 39.51 -9.51 17.48
C ARG A 52 40.90 -8.90 17.35
N PHE A 53 41.00 -7.72 16.76
CA PHE A 53 42.28 -7.02 16.66
C PHE A 53 42.79 -6.50 17.99
N GLN A 54 41.92 -5.94 18.85
CA GLN A 54 42.34 -5.53 20.19
C GLN A 54 42.93 -6.71 20.98
N GLN A 55 42.32 -7.89 20.86
CA GLN A 55 42.82 -9.13 21.47
C GLN A 55 44.17 -9.56 20.88
N ALA A 56 44.32 -9.53 19.55
CA ALA A 56 45.55 -9.91 18.88
C ALA A 56 46.70 -8.92 19.16
N ALA A 57 46.41 -7.62 19.20
CA ALA A 57 47.37 -6.57 19.52
C ALA A 57 47.92 -6.71 20.94
N GLY A 58 47.10 -7.15 21.90
CA GLY A 58 47.55 -7.47 23.26
C GLY A 58 48.59 -8.60 23.34
N ASN A 59 48.64 -9.47 22.32
CA ASN A 59 49.61 -10.57 22.22
C ASN A 59 50.85 -10.23 21.38
N GLY A 60 50.94 -8.99 20.88
CA GLY A 60 52.01 -8.54 19.98
C GLY A 60 51.72 -8.90 18.52
N LEU A 61 51.57 -7.87 17.68
CA LEU A 61 51.39 -7.99 16.22
C LEU A 61 52.63 -7.51 15.49
N SER A 62 52.96 -8.16 14.38
CA SER A 62 53.96 -7.63 13.45
C SER A 62 53.44 -6.37 12.73
N PRO A 63 54.33 -5.49 12.24
CA PRO A 63 53.93 -4.32 11.46
C PRO A 63 53.12 -4.65 10.20
N ALA A 64 53.32 -5.83 9.61
CA ALA A 64 52.57 -6.28 8.44
C ALA A 64 51.12 -6.65 8.79
N GLU A 65 50.92 -7.40 9.88
CA GLU A 65 49.58 -7.76 10.36
C GLU A 65 48.78 -6.52 10.78
N TRP A 66 49.45 -5.55 11.41
CA TRP A 66 48.84 -4.26 11.74
C TRP A 66 48.31 -3.52 10.51
N ARG A 67 49.13 -3.42 9.45
CA ARG A 67 48.71 -2.76 8.20
C ARG A 67 47.54 -3.48 7.53
N ASN A 68 47.62 -4.81 7.42
CA ASN A 68 46.55 -5.61 6.82
C ASN A 68 45.21 -5.41 7.55
N PHE A 69 45.26 -5.31 8.88
CA PHE A 69 44.08 -5.03 9.70
C PHE A 69 43.48 -3.65 9.39
N GLN A 70 44.31 -2.61 9.38
CA GLN A 70 43.86 -1.25 9.08
C GLN A 70 43.26 -1.13 7.68
N ASP A 71 43.89 -1.75 6.67
CA ASP A 71 43.41 -1.74 5.29
C ASP A 71 42.04 -2.41 5.19
N PHE A 72 41.85 -3.56 5.83
CA PHE A 72 40.57 -4.26 5.80
C PHE A 72 39.48 -3.51 6.58
N LEU A 73 39.82 -2.93 7.74
CA LEU A 73 38.89 -2.10 8.49
C LEU A 73 38.43 -0.89 7.66
N GLY A 74 39.34 -0.24 6.94
CA GLY A 74 39.02 0.84 6.01
C GLY A 74 38.05 0.41 4.91
N ARG A 75 38.22 -0.79 4.34
CA ARG A 75 37.28 -1.34 3.35
C ARG A 75 35.89 -1.60 3.91
N ILE A 76 35.79 -2.07 5.17
CA ILE A 76 34.49 -2.23 5.84
C ILE A 76 33.84 -0.86 6.07
N ASP A 77 34.63 0.13 6.49
CA ASP A 77 34.14 1.50 6.69
C ASP A 77 33.58 2.12 5.40
N GLU A 78 34.31 1.99 4.30
CA GLU A 78 33.83 2.41 2.97
C GLU A 78 32.53 1.69 2.58
N ALA A 79 32.42 0.39 2.83
CA ALA A 79 31.22 -0.39 2.55
C ALA A 79 30.02 0.05 3.42
N ILE A 80 30.25 0.35 4.71
CA ILE A 80 29.23 0.87 5.62
C ILE A 80 28.72 2.22 5.11
N GLU A 81 29.61 3.12 4.70
CA GLU A 81 29.20 4.41 4.16
C GLU A 81 28.38 4.27 2.87
N GLN A 82 28.82 3.41 1.95
CA GLN A 82 28.08 3.12 0.71
C GLN A 82 26.70 2.54 1.02
N GLN A 83 26.62 1.58 1.93
CA GLN A 83 25.36 0.96 2.32
C GLN A 83 24.45 1.96 3.07
N GLY A 84 25.02 2.86 3.88
CA GLY A 84 24.30 3.96 4.52
C GLY A 84 23.64 4.91 3.51
N ARG A 85 24.35 5.27 2.44
CA ARG A 85 23.77 6.03 1.31
C ARG A 85 22.64 5.27 0.63
N ALA A 86 22.81 3.96 0.43
CA ALA A 86 21.77 3.11 -0.15
C ALA A 86 20.51 3.06 0.72
N VAL A 87 20.64 2.95 2.05
CA VAL A 87 19.52 3.04 3.00
C VAL A 87 18.79 4.38 2.88
N GLY A 88 19.55 5.49 2.82
CA GLY A 88 18.96 6.83 2.64
C GLY A 88 18.16 6.96 1.35
N LEU A 89 18.65 6.38 0.24
CA LEU A 89 17.93 6.34 -1.03
C LEU A 89 16.65 5.52 -0.93
N GLN A 90 16.68 4.33 -0.30
CA GLN A 90 15.49 3.51 -0.17
C GLN A 90 14.44 4.16 0.73
N LYS A 91 14.85 4.79 1.84
CA LYS A 91 13.95 5.60 2.69
C LYS A 91 13.22 6.67 1.90
N THR A 92 13.95 7.41 1.06
CA THR A 92 13.37 8.45 0.19
C THR A 92 12.35 7.86 -0.79
N ARG A 93 12.67 6.70 -1.38
CA ARG A 93 11.77 5.99 -2.30
C ARG A 93 10.51 5.47 -1.59
N THR A 94 10.65 4.87 -0.41
CA THR A 94 9.51 4.42 0.40
C THR A 94 8.60 5.59 0.76
N ALA A 95 9.16 6.71 1.22
CA ALA A 95 8.39 7.90 1.54
C ALA A 95 7.60 8.43 0.32
N ALA A 96 8.24 8.52 -0.86
CA ALA A 96 7.56 8.89 -2.09
C ALA A 96 6.45 7.89 -2.47
N GLY A 97 6.70 6.58 -2.30
CA GLY A 97 5.73 5.53 -2.52
C GLY A 97 4.52 5.60 -1.58
N GLN A 98 4.74 5.98 -0.31
CA GLN A 98 3.66 6.18 0.66
C GLN A 98 2.72 7.33 0.25
N VAL A 99 3.30 8.44 -0.22
CA VAL A 99 2.52 9.58 -0.73
C VAL A 99 1.67 9.16 -1.94
N GLN A 100 2.29 8.49 -2.93
CA GLN A 100 1.57 8.01 -4.10
C GLN A 100 0.43 7.04 -3.74
N TRP A 101 0.70 6.10 -2.84
CA TRP A 101 -0.31 5.16 -2.34
C TRP A 101 -1.48 5.87 -1.66
N GLN A 102 -1.20 6.87 -0.82
CA GLN A 102 -2.23 7.64 -0.14
C GLN A 102 -3.10 8.42 -1.14
N GLU A 103 -2.50 9.04 -2.15
CA GLU A 103 -3.24 9.73 -3.22
C GLU A 103 -4.19 8.80 -3.97
N GLN A 104 -3.75 7.59 -4.34
CA GLN A 104 -4.61 6.63 -5.03
C GLN A 104 -5.76 6.19 -4.13
N ARG A 105 -5.50 5.93 -2.84
CA ARG A 105 -6.57 5.55 -1.88
C ARG A 105 -7.60 6.65 -1.68
N VAL A 106 -7.18 7.92 -1.62
CA VAL A 106 -8.11 9.04 -1.50
C VAL A 106 -9.02 9.13 -2.73
N LYS A 107 -8.45 8.99 -3.93
CA LYS A 107 -9.22 9.01 -5.20
C LYS A 107 -10.21 7.84 -5.27
N LEU A 108 -9.77 6.63 -4.91
CA LEU A 108 -10.64 5.45 -4.86
C LEU A 108 -11.81 5.66 -3.89
N LYS A 109 -11.51 6.10 -2.66
CA LYS A 109 -12.54 6.33 -1.63
C LYS A 109 -13.60 7.33 -2.07
N ALA A 110 -13.21 8.38 -2.80
CA ALA A 110 -14.16 9.35 -3.34
C ALA A 110 -15.12 8.74 -4.37
N LEU A 111 -14.61 7.89 -5.27
CA LEU A 111 -15.43 7.19 -6.26
C LEU A 111 -16.31 6.11 -5.63
N ASP A 112 -15.78 5.35 -4.66
CA ASP A 112 -16.57 4.37 -3.90
C ASP A 112 -17.77 5.05 -3.23
N THR A 113 -17.53 6.17 -2.55
CA THR A 113 -18.60 6.96 -1.90
C THR A 113 -19.66 7.41 -2.90
N LEU A 114 -19.27 7.80 -4.11
CA LEU A 114 -20.20 8.21 -5.16
C LEU A 114 -21.01 7.02 -5.70
N SER A 115 -20.36 5.87 -5.88
CA SER A 115 -21.00 4.62 -6.31
C SER A 115 -22.02 4.12 -5.28
N GLU A 116 -21.68 4.17 -3.98
CA GLU A 116 -22.60 3.83 -2.89
C GLU A 116 -23.83 4.73 -2.88
N ARG A 117 -23.65 6.04 -3.04
CA ARG A 117 -24.77 7.00 -3.14
C ARG A 117 -25.65 6.72 -4.35
N HIS A 118 -25.05 6.43 -5.51
CA HIS A 118 -25.79 6.07 -6.72
C HIS A 118 -26.65 4.82 -6.48
N ARG A 119 -26.07 3.76 -5.89
CA ARG A 119 -26.79 2.53 -5.55
C ARG A 119 -27.97 2.80 -4.62
N ALA A 120 -27.77 3.61 -3.57
CA ALA A 120 -28.83 3.95 -2.64
C ALA A 120 -30.00 4.69 -3.32
N VAL A 121 -29.70 5.65 -4.20
CA VAL A 121 -30.73 6.38 -4.96
C VAL A 121 -31.52 5.45 -5.88
N GLU A 122 -30.85 4.54 -6.59
CA GLU A 122 -31.52 3.62 -7.49
C GLU A 122 -32.38 2.60 -6.75
N ILE A 123 -31.95 2.10 -5.58
CA ILE A 123 -32.77 1.22 -4.72
C ILE A 123 -34.08 1.93 -4.33
N VAL A 124 -34.00 3.18 -3.87
CA VAL A 124 -35.19 3.97 -3.49
C VAL A 124 -36.11 4.19 -4.70
N ARG A 125 -35.53 4.39 -5.89
CA ARG A 125 -36.29 4.59 -7.11
C ARG A 125 -37.02 3.32 -7.56
N GLU A 126 -36.35 2.17 -7.53
CA GLU A 126 -36.97 0.89 -7.90
C GLU A 126 -38.13 0.57 -6.96
N ALA A 127 -37.95 0.73 -5.65
CA ALA A 127 -39.02 0.53 -4.67
C ALA A 127 -40.26 1.41 -4.95
N ARG A 128 -40.06 2.69 -5.33
CA ARG A 128 -41.16 3.59 -5.72
C ARG A 128 -41.85 3.15 -7.01
N GLN A 129 -41.10 2.64 -7.98
CA GLN A 129 -41.67 2.16 -9.25
C GLN A 129 -42.48 0.87 -9.04
N GLU A 130 -41.99 -0.05 -8.22
CA GLU A 130 -42.69 -1.28 -7.85
C GLU A 130 -43.99 -0.97 -7.11
N GLN A 131 -43.95 -0.08 -6.10
CA GLN A 131 -45.16 0.35 -5.39
C GLN A 131 -46.20 0.93 -6.36
N LYS A 132 -45.80 1.80 -7.28
CA LYS A 132 -46.71 2.40 -8.27
C LYS A 132 -47.35 1.33 -9.17
N GLN A 133 -46.59 0.33 -9.60
CA GLN A 133 -47.11 -0.77 -10.43
C GLN A 133 -48.12 -1.63 -9.67
N LEU A 134 -47.87 -1.90 -8.38
CA LEU A 134 -48.80 -2.61 -7.51
C LEU A 134 -50.10 -1.82 -7.32
N ASP A 135 -50.00 -0.51 -7.08
CA ASP A 135 -51.16 0.36 -6.91
C ASP A 135 -51.99 0.44 -8.21
N GLU A 136 -51.35 0.57 -9.37
CA GLU A 136 -52.02 0.58 -10.68
C GLU A 136 -52.71 -0.76 -10.99
N PHE A 137 -52.09 -1.89 -10.62
CA PHE A 137 -52.70 -3.20 -10.78
C PHE A 137 -53.91 -3.39 -9.85
N ALA A 138 -53.79 -2.97 -8.58
CA ALA A 138 -54.88 -2.98 -7.62
C ALA A 138 -56.07 -2.12 -8.09
N ALA A 139 -55.80 -0.92 -8.65
CA ALA A 139 -56.81 -0.02 -9.18
C ALA A 139 -57.46 -0.52 -10.50
N ARG A 140 -56.79 -1.38 -11.28
CA ARG A 140 -57.30 -1.96 -12.52
C ARG A 140 -58.01 -3.32 -12.35
N SER A 141 -57.85 -3.98 -11.21
CA SER A 141 -58.54 -5.24 -10.94
C SER A 141 -60.04 -4.97 -10.70
N PRO A 142 -60.96 -5.52 -11.53
CA PRO A 142 -62.38 -5.18 -11.52
C PRO A 142 -63.16 -5.89 -10.40
N GLY A 143 -62.63 -5.86 -9.17
CA GLY A 143 -63.23 -6.46 -7.98
C GLY A 143 -63.77 -5.46 -6.95
N ALA A 144 -63.44 -4.17 -7.07
CA ALA A 144 -63.83 -3.15 -6.09
C ALA A 144 -65.07 -2.32 -6.49
N SER A 145 -65.61 -2.52 -7.70
CA SER A 145 -66.73 -1.73 -8.24
C SER A 145 -68.01 -2.54 -8.51
N LYS A 146 -68.16 -3.74 -7.91
CA LYS A 146 -69.36 -4.60 -8.07
C LYS A 146 -70.01 -5.03 -6.74
N LEU A 147 -70.00 -4.19 -5.72
CA LEU A 147 -70.69 -4.46 -4.45
C LEU A 147 -71.69 -3.36 -4.00
N GLU A 148 -72.06 -2.40 -4.85
CA GLU A 148 -73.06 -1.36 -4.52
C GLU A 148 -74.16 -1.18 -5.59
N SER A 149 -74.63 -2.25 -6.23
CA SER A 149 -75.88 -2.16 -7.01
C SER A 149 -76.63 -3.49 -7.00
N ASP A 150 -77.80 -3.42 -6.34
CA ASP A 150 -78.91 -4.37 -6.14
C ASP A 150 -78.76 -5.47 -5.07
#